data_AF-A0A097IJI5-F1
#
_entry.id   AF-A0A097IJI5-F1
#
_cell.length_a   1.000
_cell.length_b   1.000
_cell.length_c   1.000
_cell.angle_alpha   90.00
_cell.angle_beta   90.00
_cell.angle_gamma   90.00
#
_symmetry.space_group_name_H-M   'P 1'
#
loop_
_entity.id
_entity.type
_entity.pdbx_description
1 polymer ?
#
loop_
_entity_poly.entity_id
_entity_poly.type
_entity_poly.pdbx_seq_one_letter_code
_entity_poly.pdbx_strand_id
1 'polypeptide(L)'
;MDWDSIGVSDSPLIDVASDALAMGEPSWPRGYQRYRIVRTWQSLILASEGLGPTELYLEMPTAQGWLTAQVRNQWQFDLLSTLCRSLVTAQWPDTPFVVTAPAPFSAPPPLTDGQVMAAAIGVPVPGRSSEALPVTPLTARELAFLHGGGALDPVIQARQEMGFHHVVVDAPEVTSLIDDRLPTP
;
A
#
# COMPACT_ATOMS: atom_id res chain seq x y z
N MET A 1 8.87 -8.74 11.64
CA MET A 1 7.77 -9.60 11.18
C MET A 1 8.30 -10.84 10.49
N ASP A 2 7.90 -12.03 10.96
CA ASP A 2 8.15 -13.30 10.28
C ASP A 2 7.13 -13.50 9.17
N TRP A 3 7.47 -13.02 7.96
CA TRP A 3 6.62 -13.14 6.78
C TRP A 3 6.35 -14.60 6.36
N ASP A 4 7.23 -15.53 6.73
CA ASP A 4 7.07 -16.94 6.38
C ASP A 4 6.03 -17.65 7.28
N SER A 5 5.59 -17.01 8.37
CA SER A 5 4.46 -17.48 9.18
C SER A 5 3.10 -17.30 8.51
N ILE A 6 3.00 -16.41 7.49
CA ILE A 6 1.74 -16.08 6.82
C ILE A 6 1.66 -16.59 5.36
N GLY A 7 2.78 -17.05 4.78
CA GLY A 7 2.86 -17.50 3.40
C GLY A 7 4.27 -17.95 3.02
N VAL A 8 4.50 -18.13 1.72
CA VAL A 8 5.80 -18.52 1.17
C VAL A 8 6.46 -17.31 0.51
N SER A 9 7.64 -16.94 1.00
CA SER A 9 8.40 -15.84 0.40
C SER A 9 9.10 -16.25 -0.89
N ASP A 10 9.03 -15.40 -1.91
CA ASP A 10 9.82 -15.54 -3.13
C ASP A 10 11.32 -15.31 -2.83
N SER A 11 12.17 -16.00 -3.60
CA SER A 11 13.62 -15.78 -3.64
C SER A 11 14.10 -15.77 -5.10
N PRO A 12 14.92 -14.80 -5.51
CA PRO A 12 15.49 -13.71 -4.71
C PRO A 12 14.48 -12.58 -4.42
N LEU A 13 14.81 -11.74 -3.44
CA LEU A 13 14.08 -10.51 -3.14
C LEU A 13 14.18 -9.49 -4.28
N ILE A 14 13.31 -8.49 -4.26
CA ILE A 14 13.37 -7.37 -5.20
C ILE A 14 14.24 -6.27 -4.61
N ASP A 15 15.45 -6.14 -5.15
CA ASP A 15 16.33 -5.00 -4.88
C ASP A 15 16.14 -3.93 -5.96
N VAL A 16 15.88 -2.71 -5.55
CA VAL A 16 15.86 -1.51 -6.40
C VAL A 16 16.96 -0.59 -5.93
N ALA A 17 17.91 -0.32 -6.83
CA ALA A 17 18.97 0.64 -6.57
C ALA A 17 18.33 1.98 -6.17
N SER A 18 18.72 2.48 -4.99
CA SER A 18 18.22 3.77 -4.55
C SER A 18 19.10 4.84 -5.15
N ASP A 19 18.56 5.63 -6.09
CA ASP A 19 19.24 6.84 -6.58
C ASP A 19 19.54 7.82 -5.43
N ALA A 20 18.84 7.68 -4.30
CA ALA A 20 19.05 8.47 -3.09
C ALA A 20 20.49 8.40 -2.56
N LEU A 21 21.15 7.22 -2.63
CA LEU A 21 22.55 7.09 -2.18
C LEU A 21 23.51 7.85 -3.11
N ALA A 22 23.23 7.86 -4.42
CA ALA A 22 23.99 8.62 -5.40
C ALA A 22 23.75 10.14 -5.27
N MET A 23 22.60 10.54 -4.71
CA MET A 23 22.22 11.94 -4.47
C MET A 23 22.51 12.44 -3.03
N GLY A 24 23.08 11.59 -2.16
CA GLY A 24 23.44 11.96 -0.79
C GLY A 24 22.24 12.11 0.17
N GLU A 25 21.07 11.61 -0.21
CA GLU A 25 19.87 11.59 0.63
C GLU A 25 19.94 10.44 1.66
N PRO A 26 19.20 10.51 2.78
CA PRO A 26 19.13 9.39 3.73
C PRO A 26 18.56 8.18 3.00
N SER A 27 19.45 7.22 2.73
CA SER A 27 19.04 5.96 2.15
C SER A 27 18.40 5.10 3.24
N TRP A 28 17.43 4.27 2.82
CA TRP A 28 17.14 2.99 3.46
C TRP A 28 18.43 2.41 4.09
N PRO A 29 18.45 1.83 5.32
CA PRO A 29 19.70 1.58 6.06
C PRO A 29 20.80 0.77 5.34
N ARG A 30 20.50 0.14 4.19
CA ARG A 30 21.44 -0.64 3.37
C ARG A 30 21.80 -0.02 2.01
N GLY A 31 21.35 1.20 1.72
CA GLY A 31 21.68 1.92 0.48
C GLY A 31 20.88 1.51 -0.77
N TYR A 32 19.95 0.56 -0.65
CA TYR A 32 19.01 0.16 -1.69
C TYR A 32 17.65 -0.12 -1.08
N GLN A 33 16.62 0.00 -1.91
CA GLN A 33 15.27 -0.39 -1.55
C GLN A 33 15.10 -1.88 -1.71
N ARG A 34 14.49 -2.55 -0.74
CA ARG A 34 14.29 -3.99 -0.78
C ARG A 34 12.84 -4.35 -0.51
N TYR A 35 12.31 -5.25 -1.33
CA TYR A 35 10.96 -5.73 -1.22
C TYR A 35 10.89 -7.25 -1.27
N ARG A 36 9.97 -7.78 -0.47
CA ARG A 36 9.63 -9.19 -0.44
C ARG A 36 8.26 -9.40 -1.08
N ILE A 37 8.15 -10.47 -1.86
CA ILE A 37 6.86 -11.02 -2.27
C ILE A 37 6.58 -12.21 -1.36
N VAL A 38 5.42 -12.21 -0.71
CA VAL A 38 4.93 -13.32 0.11
C VAL A 38 3.66 -13.85 -0.55
N ARG A 39 3.67 -15.12 -0.92
CA ARG A 39 2.53 -15.79 -1.55
C ARG A 39 1.72 -16.51 -0.49
N THR A 40 0.48 -16.08 -0.32
CA THR A 40 -0.48 -16.76 0.55
C THR A 40 -1.45 -17.59 -0.32
N TRP A 41 -2.29 -18.39 0.33
CA TRP A 41 -3.32 -19.14 -0.36
C TRP A 41 -4.48 -18.27 -0.88
N GLN A 42 -4.60 -16.99 -0.48
CA GLN A 42 -5.64 -16.04 -0.96
C GLN A 42 -5.10 -14.81 -1.69
N SER A 43 -3.81 -14.51 -1.55
CA SER A 43 -3.27 -13.22 -1.97
C SER A 43 -1.77 -13.28 -2.27
N LEU A 44 -1.31 -12.24 -2.94
CA LEU A 44 0.11 -11.89 -3.01
C LEU A 44 0.33 -10.66 -2.14
N ILE A 45 1.27 -10.72 -1.21
CA ILE A 45 1.68 -9.59 -0.39
C ILE A 45 3.01 -9.06 -0.92
N LEU A 46 3.08 -7.77 -1.18
CA LEU A 46 4.31 -7.05 -1.48
C LEU A 46 4.67 -6.21 -0.26
N ALA A 47 5.79 -6.52 0.39
CA ALA A 47 6.22 -5.84 1.62
C ALA A 47 7.59 -5.18 1.44
N SER A 48 7.81 -4.05 2.10
CA SER A 48 9.15 -3.49 2.27
C SER A 48 9.99 -4.37 3.20
N GLU A 49 11.31 -4.27 3.08
CA GLU A 49 12.25 -4.81 4.07
C GLU A 49 13.31 -3.81 4.52
N GLY A 50 13.36 -3.59 5.83
CA GLY A 50 14.33 -2.76 6.51
C GLY A 50 14.00 -1.27 6.45
N LEU A 51 12.75 -0.87 6.19
CA LEU A 51 12.38 0.53 5.96
C LEU A 51 12.71 1.43 7.17
N GLY A 52 12.57 0.92 8.39
CA GLY A 52 12.79 1.68 9.61
C GLY A 52 12.14 1.00 10.81
N PRO A 53 11.46 1.74 11.73
CA PRO A 53 10.86 1.14 12.93
C PRO A 53 9.72 0.16 12.61
N THR A 54 9.23 0.14 11.37
CA THR A 54 8.19 -0.76 10.87
C THR A 54 8.39 -1.02 9.36
N GLU A 55 7.71 -2.04 8.84
CA GLU A 55 7.56 -2.28 7.41
C GLU A 55 6.21 -1.79 6.89
N LEU A 56 6.11 -1.59 5.58
CA LEU A 56 4.87 -1.33 4.85
C LEU A 56 4.55 -2.52 3.93
N TYR A 57 3.28 -2.82 3.72
CA TYR A 57 2.89 -3.86 2.76
C TYR A 57 1.59 -3.56 2.01
N LEU A 58 1.50 -4.04 0.77
CA LEU A 58 0.27 -4.12 -0.01
C LEU A 58 -0.16 -5.58 -0.11
N GLU A 59 -1.44 -5.86 0.12
CA GLU A 59 -2.03 -7.19 -0.10
C GLU A 59 -2.93 -7.18 -1.34
N MET A 60 -2.61 -8.03 -2.32
CA MET A 60 -3.25 -8.09 -3.64
C MET A 60 -3.92 -9.47 -3.85
N PRO A 61 -5.23 -9.61 -3.60
CA PRO A 61 -5.94 -10.87 -3.75
C PRO A 61 -5.97 -11.39 -5.19
N THR A 62 -5.98 -10.49 -6.17
CA THR A 62 -6.09 -10.81 -7.61
C THR A 62 -4.75 -11.17 -8.27
N ALA A 63 -3.64 -11.11 -7.52
CA ALA A 63 -2.28 -11.25 -8.05
C ALA A 63 -1.63 -12.62 -7.78
N GLN A 64 -2.37 -13.64 -7.35
CA GLN A 64 -1.82 -14.92 -6.88
C GLN A 64 -0.94 -15.68 -7.90
N GLY A 65 -1.11 -15.42 -9.19
CA GLY A 65 -0.31 -16.04 -10.26
C GLY A 65 0.84 -15.18 -10.80
N TRP A 66 1.02 -13.94 -10.31
CA TRP A 66 1.99 -13.03 -10.90
C TRP A 66 3.43 -13.44 -10.61
N LEU A 67 4.27 -13.43 -11.63
CA LEU A 67 5.71 -13.61 -11.52
C LEU A 67 6.36 -12.36 -10.92
N THR A 68 7.52 -12.50 -10.28
CA THR A 68 8.29 -11.38 -9.71
C THR A 68 8.53 -10.25 -10.72
N ALA A 69 8.86 -10.59 -11.97
CA ALA A 69 9.05 -9.60 -13.03
C ALA A 69 7.75 -8.88 -13.41
N GLN A 70 6.59 -9.52 -13.30
CA GLN A 70 5.31 -8.86 -13.54
C GLN A 70 5.03 -7.87 -12.42
N VAL A 71 5.16 -8.29 -11.15
CA VAL A 71 4.96 -7.44 -9.95
C VAL A 71 5.78 -6.16 -10.05
N ARG A 72 7.05 -6.24 -10.44
CA ARG A 72 7.94 -5.07 -10.61
C ARG A 72 7.44 -4.04 -11.63
N ASN A 73 6.62 -4.45 -12.59
CA ASN A 73 6.10 -3.59 -13.65
C ASN A 73 4.65 -3.17 -13.40
N GLN A 74 4.14 -3.33 -12.18
CA GLN A 74 2.78 -2.92 -11.80
C GLN A 74 2.79 -1.66 -10.95
N TRP A 75 1.69 -0.90 -11.04
CA TRP A 75 1.48 0.32 -10.28
C TRP A 75 1.59 0.11 -8.77
N GLN A 76 1.21 -1.07 -8.25
CA GLN A 76 1.28 -1.38 -6.82
C GLN A 76 2.72 -1.30 -6.31
N PHE A 77 3.68 -1.79 -7.11
CA PHE A 77 5.10 -1.73 -6.77
C PHE A 77 5.60 -0.28 -6.76
N ASP A 78 5.26 0.50 -7.79
CA ASP A 78 5.65 1.91 -7.90
C ASP A 78 5.07 2.76 -6.77
N LEU A 79 3.80 2.52 -6.40
CA LEU A 79 3.15 3.18 -5.27
C LEU A 79 3.88 2.87 -3.97
N LEU A 80 4.08 1.58 -3.64
CA LEU A 80 4.76 1.19 -2.40
C LEU A 80 6.17 1.77 -2.34
N SER A 81 6.90 1.74 -3.46
CA SER A 81 8.25 2.30 -3.54
C SER A 81 8.29 3.80 -3.33
N THR A 82 7.33 4.52 -3.89
CA THR A 82 7.20 5.96 -3.70
C THR A 82 6.89 6.30 -2.24
N LEU A 83 5.94 5.60 -1.63
CA LEU A 83 5.57 5.79 -0.22
C LEU A 83 6.72 5.47 0.74
N CYS A 84 7.42 4.35 0.54
CA CYS A 84 8.58 3.98 1.33
C CYS A 84 9.67 5.07 1.25
N ARG A 85 9.93 5.61 0.05
CA ARG A 85 10.90 6.69 -0.15
C ARG A 85 10.51 7.97 0.56
N SER A 86 9.22 8.32 0.56
CA SER A 86 8.73 9.51 1.27
C SER A 86 8.79 9.34 2.79
N LEU A 87 8.58 8.13 3.30
CA LEU A 87 8.48 7.86 4.75
C LEU A 87 9.83 7.52 5.41
N VAL A 88 10.83 7.07 4.66
CA VAL A 88 12.15 6.72 5.23
C VAL A 88 12.86 7.92 5.87
N THR A 89 12.59 9.13 5.38
CA THR A 89 13.19 10.39 5.86
C THR A 89 12.24 11.21 6.74
N ALA A 90 10.96 10.82 6.81
CA ALA A 90 9.93 11.56 7.51
C ALA A 90 9.80 11.11 8.97
N GLN A 91 9.25 12.01 9.81
CA GLN A 91 8.71 11.60 11.09
C GLN A 91 7.42 10.82 10.85
N TRP A 92 7.31 9.61 11.41
CA TRP A 92 6.14 8.78 11.28
C TRP A 92 4.96 9.40 12.04
N PRO A 93 3.81 9.65 11.37
CA PRO A 93 2.59 10.04 12.05
C PRO A 93 2.05 8.90 12.91
N ASP A 94 1.16 9.25 13.84
CA ASP A 94 0.35 8.25 14.53
C ASP A 94 -0.52 7.50 13.53
N THR A 95 -0.68 6.19 13.74
CA THR A 95 -1.47 5.34 12.86
C THR A 95 -2.91 5.18 13.37
N PRO A 96 -3.91 5.04 12.47
CA PRO A 96 -3.81 5.13 11.02
C PRO A 96 -3.68 6.59 10.51
N PHE A 97 -3.02 6.78 9.36
CA PHE A 97 -2.92 8.09 8.70
C PHE A 97 -3.07 7.96 7.17
N VAL A 98 -3.33 9.08 6.49
CA VAL A 98 -3.47 9.14 5.03
C VAL A 98 -2.29 9.88 4.44
N VAL A 99 -1.75 9.34 3.35
CA VAL A 99 -0.65 9.94 2.59
C VAL A 99 -1.02 9.98 1.12
N THR A 100 -0.62 11.05 0.45
CA THR A 100 -0.75 11.21 -1.00
C THR A 100 0.62 11.11 -1.67
N ALA A 101 0.63 10.55 -2.87
CA ALA A 101 1.82 10.41 -3.70
C ALA A 101 1.47 10.67 -5.18
N PRO A 102 2.45 10.99 -6.02
CA PRO A 102 2.26 10.95 -7.47
C PRO A 102 1.67 9.61 -7.89
N ALA A 103 0.61 9.63 -8.70
CA ALA A 103 -0.01 8.42 -9.22
C ALA A 103 0.98 7.70 -10.16
N PRO A 104 1.22 6.39 -9.97
CA PRO A 104 1.94 5.60 -10.95
C PRO A 104 1.25 5.64 -12.33
N PHE A 105 2.01 5.56 -13.41
CA PHE A 105 1.50 5.71 -14.78
C PHE A 105 0.38 4.71 -15.12
N SER A 106 0.47 3.48 -14.61
CA SER A 106 -0.51 2.41 -14.85
C SER A 106 -1.55 2.26 -13.72
N ALA A 107 -1.63 3.23 -12.81
CA ALA A 107 -2.64 3.21 -11.75
C ALA A 107 -4.05 3.32 -12.36
N PRO A 108 -5.02 2.55 -11.83
CA PRO A 108 -6.37 2.48 -12.39
C PRO A 108 -7.14 3.78 -12.07
N PRO A 109 -7.98 4.28 -12.99
CA PRO A 109 -8.69 5.55 -12.81
C PRO A 109 -9.47 5.71 -11.49
N PRO A 110 -10.17 4.68 -10.96
CA PRO A 110 -10.89 4.81 -9.69
C PRO A 110 -10.00 5.15 -8.48
N LEU A 111 -8.69 4.87 -8.56
CA LEU A 111 -7.73 5.11 -7.50
C LEU A 111 -6.90 6.39 -7.70
N THR A 112 -7.16 7.13 -8.78
CA THR A 112 -6.40 8.34 -9.12
C THR A 112 -7.30 9.56 -9.12
N ASP A 113 -6.85 10.64 -8.47
CA ASP A 113 -7.40 11.98 -8.61
C ASP A 113 -6.41 12.86 -9.39
N GLY A 114 -6.61 12.92 -10.71
CA GLY A 114 -5.70 13.60 -11.63
C GLY A 114 -4.33 12.93 -11.73
N GLN A 115 -3.33 13.47 -11.04
CA GLN A 115 -1.95 12.95 -11.01
C GLN A 115 -1.55 12.45 -9.61
N VAL A 116 -2.53 12.30 -8.71
CA VAL A 116 -2.31 11.94 -7.32
C VAL A 116 -3.05 10.65 -7.01
N MET A 117 -2.43 9.83 -6.18
CA MET A 117 -3.01 8.65 -5.55
C MET A 117 -2.87 8.78 -4.04
N ALA A 118 -3.89 8.35 -3.29
CA ALA A 118 -3.87 8.34 -1.84
C ALA A 118 -3.84 6.92 -1.29
N ALA A 119 -3.25 6.76 -0.12
CA ALA A 119 -3.29 5.52 0.64
C ALA A 119 -3.48 5.80 2.13
N ALA A 120 -4.32 4.99 2.77
CA ALA A 120 -4.37 4.89 4.23
C ALA A 120 -3.31 3.89 4.71
N ILE A 121 -2.49 4.30 5.67
CA ILE A 121 -1.40 3.52 6.25
C ILE A 121 -1.77 3.10 7.67
N GLY A 122 -1.56 1.83 8.00
CA GLY A 122 -1.72 1.34 9.36
C GLY A 122 -3.17 1.10 9.78
N VAL A 123 -4.09 0.94 8.82
CA VAL A 123 -5.46 0.51 9.12
C VAL A 123 -5.41 -0.86 9.82
N PRO A 124 -5.98 -1.05 11.02
CA PRO A 124 -5.91 -2.32 11.71
C PRO A 124 -6.57 -3.46 10.92
N VAL A 125 -5.86 -4.59 10.82
CA VAL A 125 -6.35 -5.79 10.14
C VAL A 125 -6.44 -6.93 11.14
N PRO A 126 -7.63 -7.52 11.34
CA PRO A 126 -7.78 -8.67 12.22
C PRO A 126 -6.83 -9.81 11.86
N GLY A 127 -6.09 -10.32 12.85
CA GLY A 127 -5.17 -11.46 12.66
C GLY A 127 -3.84 -11.13 11.96
N ARG A 128 -3.56 -9.86 11.65
CA ARG A 128 -2.23 -9.43 11.15
C ARG A 128 -1.40 -8.80 12.27
N SER A 129 -0.07 -8.98 12.16
CA SER A 129 0.88 -8.38 13.09
C SER A 129 0.90 -6.85 12.96
N SER A 130 1.11 -6.14 14.07
CA SER A 130 1.34 -4.69 14.09
C SER A 130 2.78 -4.30 13.71
N GLU A 131 3.67 -5.27 13.48
CA GLU A 131 5.07 -5.02 13.08
C GLU A 131 5.23 -4.60 11.61
N ALA A 132 4.18 -4.77 10.81
CA ALA A 132 4.09 -4.23 9.46
C ALA A 132 2.75 -3.54 9.28
N LEU A 133 2.77 -2.37 8.66
CA LEU A 133 1.58 -1.55 8.46
C LEU A 133 1.03 -1.77 7.06
N PRO A 134 -0.26 -2.10 6.93
CA PRO A 134 -0.88 -2.20 5.61
C PRO A 134 -0.94 -0.83 4.95
N VAL A 135 -0.67 -0.83 3.66
CA VAL A 135 -0.93 0.26 2.74
C VAL A 135 -2.25 -0.05 2.06
N THR A 136 -3.19 0.88 2.17
CA THR A 136 -4.51 0.70 1.62
C THR A 136 -4.81 1.81 0.61
N PRO A 137 -4.63 1.57 -0.70
CA PRO A 137 -4.98 2.54 -1.73
C PRO A 137 -6.43 2.99 -1.60
N LEU A 138 -6.66 4.30 -1.66
CA LEU A 138 -7.99 4.91 -1.55
C LEU A 138 -8.53 5.24 -2.93
N THR A 139 -9.84 5.15 -3.10
CA THR A 139 -10.53 5.65 -4.30
C THR A 139 -10.46 7.17 -4.34
N ALA A 140 -10.62 7.74 -5.52
CA ALA A 140 -10.72 9.21 -5.69
C ALA A 140 -11.87 9.80 -4.85
N ARG A 141 -12.97 9.05 -4.68
CA ARG A 141 -14.10 9.48 -3.86
C ARG A 141 -13.81 9.39 -2.36
N GLU A 142 -13.15 8.33 -1.90
CA GLU A 142 -12.68 8.22 -0.50
C GLU A 142 -11.75 9.40 -0.17
N LEU A 143 -10.82 9.73 -1.08
CA LEU A 143 -9.97 10.90 -0.92
C LEU A 143 -10.78 12.21 -0.89
N ALA A 144 -11.74 12.39 -1.81
CA ALA A 144 -12.59 13.57 -1.84
C ALA A 144 -13.43 13.73 -0.56
N PHE A 145 -13.95 12.63 -0.01
CA PHE A 145 -14.67 12.62 1.26
C PHE A 145 -13.79 13.12 2.42
N LEU A 146 -12.55 12.63 2.50
CA LEU A 146 -11.57 13.07 3.51
C LEU A 146 -11.21 14.55 3.35
N HIS A 147 -10.98 15.01 2.11
CA HIS A 147 -10.75 16.43 1.82
C HIS A 147 -11.95 17.32 2.15
N GLY A 148 -13.17 16.77 2.10
CA GLY A 148 -14.40 17.44 2.52
C GLY A 148 -14.57 17.58 4.04
N GLY A 149 -13.63 17.07 4.84
CA GLY A 149 -13.71 17.06 6.30
C GLY A 149 -14.24 15.74 6.89
N GLY A 150 -14.46 14.74 6.05
CA GLY A 150 -14.79 13.39 6.49
C GLY A 150 -13.66 12.75 7.32
N ALA A 151 -14.03 11.95 8.32
CA ALA A 151 -13.07 11.18 9.11
C ALA A 151 -12.61 9.90 8.37
N LEU A 152 -11.46 9.33 8.75
CA LEU A 152 -10.99 8.07 8.18
C LEU A 152 -11.82 6.86 8.65
N ASP A 153 -12.40 6.92 9.85
CA ASP A 153 -13.16 5.81 10.44
C ASP A 153 -14.33 5.32 9.55
N PRO A 154 -15.19 6.19 9.00
CA PRO A 154 -16.22 5.77 8.03
C PRO A 154 -15.68 5.04 6.79
N VAL A 155 -14.51 5.45 6.27
CA VAL A 155 -13.88 4.81 5.11
C VAL A 155 -13.42 3.40 5.48
N ILE A 156 -12.75 3.27 6.63
CA ILE A 156 -12.31 1.96 7.16
C ILE A 156 -13.52 1.07 7.38
N GLN A 157 -14.57 1.59 8.02
CA GLN A 157 -15.80 0.84 8.31
C GLN A 157 -16.46 0.34 7.02
N ALA A 158 -16.64 1.20 6.01
CA ALA A 158 -17.22 0.81 4.73
C ALA A 158 -16.45 -0.35 4.08
N ARG A 159 -15.12 -0.29 4.08
CA ARG A 159 -14.27 -1.36 3.54
C ARG A 159 -14.34 -2.66 4.35
N GLN A 160 -14.46 -2.57 5.67
CA GLN A 160 -14.60 -3.73 6.54
C GLN A 160 -15.95 -4.42 6.33
N GLU A 161 -17.05 -3.66 6.24
CA GLU A 161 -18.39 -4.20 5.97
C GLU A 161 -18.48 -4.94 4.64
N MET A 162 -17.65 -4.54 3.67
CA MET A 162 -17.52 -5.19 2.37
C MET A 162 -16.53 -6.37 2.34
N GLY A 163 -15.82 -6.63 3.44
CA GLY A 163 -14.82 -7.70 3.53
C GLY A 163 -13.51 -7.41 2.81
N PHE A 164 -13.27 -6.19 2.34
CA PHE A 164 -12.01 -5.80 1.70
C PHE A 164 -10.96 -5.34 2.72
N HIS A 165 -11.37 -4.79 3.87
CA HIS A 165 -10.47 -4.33 4.92
C HIS A 165 -9.35 -3.42 4.39
N HIS A 166 -8.16 -3.99 4.15
CA HIS A 166 -6.94 -3.32 3.75
C HIS A 166 -6.40 -3.79 2.38
N VAL A 167 -7.11 -4.70 1.71
CA VAL A 167 -6.62 -5.26 0.45
C VAL A 167 -6.71 -4.25 -0.67
N VAL A 168 -5.84 -4.40 -1.67
CA VAL A 168 -5.92 -3.61 -2.90
C VAL A 168 -7.20 -3.98 -3.65
N VAL A 169 -7.99 -2.95 -3.95
CA VAL A 169 -9.20 -3.03 -4.75
C VAL A 169 -9.06 -2.06 -5.91
N ASP A 170 -8.88 -2.58 -7.13
CA ASP A 170 -8.66 -1.81 -8.35
C ASP A 170 -9.73 -2.02 -9.43
N ALA A 171 -10.64 -2.98 -9.23
CA ALA A 171 -11.76 -3.23 -10.11
C ALA A 171 -12.82 -2.11 -9.98
N PRO A 172 -13.18 -1.41 -11.09
CA PRO A 172 -14.14 -0.31 -11.05
C PRO A 172 -15.46 -0.68 -10.38
N GLU A 173 -16.00 -1.85 -10.69
CA GLU A 173 -17.28 -2.34 -10.16
C GLU A 173 -17.25 -2.47 -8.64
N VAL A 174 -16.09 -2.85 -8.09
CA VAL A 174 -15.92 -3.03 -6.65
C VAL A 174 -15.69 -1.68 -5.97
N THR A 175 -14.88 -0.81 -6.56
CA THR A 175 -14.63 0.54 -6.04
C THR A 175 -15.92 1.37 -5.96
N SER A 176 -16.81 1.28 -6.96
CA SER A 176 -18.11 1.96 -6.93
C SER A 176 -19.00 1.50 -5.78
N LEU A 177 -18.95 0.21 -5.42
CA LEU A 177 -19.72 -0.31 -4.28
C LEU A 177 -19.21 0.22 -2.93
N ILE A 178 -17.90 0.42 -2.79
CA ILE A 178 -17.30 1.05 -1.60
C ILE A 178 -17.75 2.52 -1.54
N ASP A 179 -17.65 3.20 -2.67
CA ASP A 179 -18.00 4.61 -2.83
C ASP A 179 -19.47 4.91 -2.44
N ASP A 180 -20.40 4.01 -2.79
CA ASP A 180 -21.82 4.13 -2.48
C ASP A 180 -22.13 3.97 -0.98
N ARG A 181 -21.19 3.45 -0.19
CA ARG A 181 -21.33 3.30 1.27
C ARG A 181 -20.80 4.49 2.05
N LEU A 182 -20.05 5.38 1.41
CA LEU A 182 -19.55 6.57 2.08
C LEU A 182 -20.68 7.56 2.38
N PRO A 183 -20.72 8.15 3.58
CA PRO A 183 -21.66 9.23 3.86
C PRO A 183 -21.36 10.43 2.96
N THR A 184 -22.38 11.25 2.72
CA THR A 184 -22.17 12.56 2.12
C THR A 184 -21.29 13.39 3.05
N PRO A 185 -20.23 14.05 2.55
CA PRO A 185 -19.36 14.89 3.37
C PRO A 185 -20.12 16.05 4.04
#